data_AF-A0A3M2JKH2-F1
#
_entry.id   AF-A0A3M2JKH2-F1
#
_cell.length_a   1.000
_cell.length_b   1.000
_cell.length_c   1.000
_cell.angle_alpha   90.00
_cell.angle_beta   90.00
_cell.angle_gamma   90.00
#
_symmetry.space_group_name_H-M   'P 1'
#
loop_
_entity.id
_entity.type
_entity.pdbx_description
1 polymer ?
#
loop_
_entity_poly.entity_id
_entity_poly.type
_entity_poly.pdbx_seq_one_letter_code
_entity_poly.pdbx_strand_id
1 'polypeptide(L)'
;MVAIQIRDVPEDVRDVLTRRARAKGQSLQAYLRDVVLREASFENNLAVLDSIAARRPGSAATGDDVLDALDRAREGRPGGAP
;
A
#
# COMPACT_ATOMS: atom_id res chain seq x y z
N MET A 1 12.96 3.70 23.30
CA MET A 1 12.97 2.34 22.74
C MET A 1 11.72 1.63 23.23
N VAL A 2 10.97 0.98 22.34
CA VAL A 2 9.79 0.16 22.71
C VAL A 2 10.19 -1.31 22.58
N ALA A 3 9.86 -2.11 23.60
CA ALA A 3 10.10 -3.55 23.61
C ALA A 3 8.76 -4.29 23.63
N ILE A 4 8.66 -5.35 22.84
CA ILE A 4 7.50 -6.23 22.78
C ILE A 4 7.91 -7.58 23.37
N GLN A 5 7.17 -8.06 24.37
CA GLN A 5 7.36 -9.39 24.93
C GLN A 5 6.29 -10.34 24.36
N ILE A 6 6.75 -11.41 23.72
CA ILE A 6 5.89 -12.49 23.23
C ILE A 6 5.94 -13.61 24.27
N ARG A 7 4.78 -13.97 24.84
CA ARG A 7 4.64 -15.01 25.87
C ARG A 7 4.08 -16.30 25.27
N ASP A 8 4.27 -17.40 26.02
CA ASP A 8 3.65 -18.70 25.74
C ASP A 8 3.98 -19.24 24.33
N VAL A 9 5.22 -19.04 23.88
CA VAL A 9 5.71 -19.57 22.61
C VAL A 9 6.18 -21.01 22.83
N PRO A 10 5.58 -22.00 22.15
CA PRO A 10 6.04 -23.37 22.22
C PRO A 10 7.52 -23.51 21.80
N GLU A 11 8.26 -24.37 22.49
CA GLU A 11 9.70 -24.58 22.26
C GLU A 11 10.01 -24.97 20.81
N ASP A 12 9.19 -25.82 20.20
CA ASP A 12 9.35 -26.27 18.81
C ASP A 12 9.25 -25.09 17.83
N VAL A 13 8.29 -24.19 18.05
CA VAL A 13 8.12 -22.96 17.26
C VAL A 13 9.34 -22.05 17.45
N ARG A 14 9.79 -21.83 18.69
CA ARG A 14 10.99 -21.03 18.99
C ARG A 14 12.23 -21.59 18.27
N ASP A 15 12.37 -22.90 18.23
CA ASP A 15 13.51 -23.56 17.61
C ASP A 15 13.48 -23.45 16.08
N VAL A 16 12.29 -23.55 15.46
CA VAL A 16 12.11 -23.25 14.03
C VAL A 16 12.55 -21.82 13.72
N LEU A 17 12.09 -20.85 14.51
CA LEU A 17 12.43 -19.43 14.32
C LEU A 17 13.93 -19.18 14.51
N THR A 18 14.55 -19.82 15.50
CA THR A 18 15.99 -19.74 15.75
C THR A 18 16.80 -20.31 14.59
N ARG A 19 16.40 -21.46 14.03
CA ARG A 19 17.04 -22.04 12.84
C ARG A 19 16.94 -21.10 11.64
N ARG A 20 15.77 -20.49 11.41
CA ARG A 20 15.56 -19.51 10.33
C ARG A 20 16.42 -18.26 10.50
N ALA A 21 16.52 -17.74 11.72
CA ALA A 21 17.39 -16.59 12.03
C ALA A 21 18.86 -16.91 11.75
N ARG A 22 19.34 -18.08 12.20
CA ARG A 22 20.71 -18.56 11.95
C ARG A 22 21.01 -18.75 10.46
N ALA A 23 20.08 -19.31 9.70
CA ALA A 23 20.23 -19.47 8.25
C ALA A 23 20.38 -18.12 7.52
N LYS A 24 19.89 -17.02 8.11
CA LYS A 24 20.05 -15.66 7.61
C LYS A 24 21.23 -14.90 8.24
N GLY A 25 22.01 -15.53 9.11
CA GLY A 25 23.09 -14.86 9.85
C GLY A 25 22.60 -13.80 10.84
N GLN A 26 21.33 -13.89 11.27
CA GLN A 26 20.70 -12.90 12.15
C GLN A 26 20.53 -13.47 13.57
N SER A 27 20.53 -12.58 14.57
CA SER A 27 20.00 -12.93 15.89
C SER A 27 18.49 -13.16 15.82
N LEU A 28 17.94 -13.96 16.74
CA LEU A 28 16.50 -14.21 16.79
C LEU A 28 15.70 -12.91 16.95
N GLN A 29 16.20 -11.97 17.76
CA GLN A 29 15.56 -10.67 17.97
C GLN A 29 15.52 -9.83 16.68
N ALA A 30 16.62 -9.77 15.93
CA ALA A 30 16.66 -9.05 14.65
C ALA A 30 15.71 -9.69 13.63
N TYR A 31 15.70 -11.02 13.55
CA TYR A 31 14.78 -11.75 12.68
C TYR A 31 13.32 -11.49 13.02
N LEU A 32 12.93 -11.54 14.30
CA LEU A 32 11.57 -11.27 14.74
C LEU A 32 11.16 -9.81 14.49
N ARG A 33 12.07 -8.86 14.68
CA ARG A 33 11.84 -7.46 14.31
C ARG A 33 11.51 -7.33 12.82
N ASP A 34 12.28 -7.99 11.95
CA ASP A 34 12.06 -7.93 10.51
C ASP A 34 10.72 -8.57 10.12
N VAL A 35 10.30 -9.64 10.82
CA VAL A 35 8.98 -10.26 10.64
C VAL A 35 7.87 -9.27 11.02
N VAL A 36 7.95 -8.64 12.19
CA VAL A 36 6.95 -7.67 12.65
C VAL A 36 6.88 -6.44 11.74
N LEU A 37 8.02 -5.90 11.29
CA LEU A 37 8.05 -4.76 10.37
C LEU A 37 7.45 -5.11 9.02
N ARG A 38 7.72 -6.32 8.52
CA ARG A 38 7.16 -6.81 7.27
C ARG A 38 5.65 -6.92 7.38
N GLU A 39 5.14 -7.50 8.46
CA GLU A 39 3.70 -7.62 8.71
C GLU A 39 3.02 -6.26 8.78
N ALA A 40 3.57 -5.31 9.55
CA ALA A 40 3.04 -3.96 9.65
C ALA A 40 3.04 -3.23 8.29
N SER A 41 4.05 -3.49 7.45
CA SER A 41 4.12 -2.93 6.10
C SER A 41 3.04 -3.51 5.17
N PHE A 42 2.70 -4.80 5.32
CA PHE A 42 1.63 -5.41 4.54
C PHE A 42 0.27 -4.82 4.87
N GLU A 43 -0.04 -4.66 6.15
CA GLU A 43 -1.28 -4.01 6.60
C GLU A 43 -1.37 -2.56 6.13
N ASN A 44 -0.27 -1.81 6.19
CA ASN A 44 -0.24 -0.45 5.66
C ASN A 44 -0.44 -0.41 4.14
N ASN A 45 0.13 -1.36 3.40
CA ASN A 45 -0.05 -1.44 1.96
C ASN A 45 -1.49 -1.82 1.59
N LEU A 46 -2.12 -2.76 2.30
CA LEU A 46 -3.53 -3.08 2.12
C LEU A 46 -4.42 -1.87 2.46
N ALA A 47 -4.15 -1.19 3.57
CA ALA A 47 -4.85 0.05 3.91
C ALA A 47 -4.66 1.15 2.84
N VAL A 48 -3.47 1.25 2.24
CA VAL A 48 -3.22 2.17 1.11
C VAL A 48 -4.01 1.73 -0.13
N LEU A 49 -4.01 0.45 -0.49
CA LEU A 49 -4.78 -0.07 -1.62
C LEU A 49 -6.29 0.11 -1.42
N ASP A 50 -6.80 -0.15 -0.21
CA ASP A 50 -8.18 0.13 0.18
C ASP A 50 -8.47 1.62 0.17
N SER A 51 -7.54 2.47 0.60
CA SER A 51 -7.71 3.93 0.52
C SER A 51 -7.74 4.45 -0.92
N ILE A 52 -7.00 3.80 -1.83
CA ILE A 52 -7.02 4.08 -3.28
C ILE A 52 -8.32 3.56 -3.89
N ALA A 53 -8.81 2.38 -3.50
CA ALA A 53 -10.10 1.85 -3.94
C ALA A 53 -11.29 2.68 -3.41
N ALA A 54 -11.18 3.18 -2.17
CA ALA A 54 -12.14 4.09 -1.55
C ALA A 54 -12.05 5.51 -2.12
N ARG A 55 -10.87 5.93 -2.61
CA ARG A 55 -10.73 7.00 -3.60
C ARG A 55 -11.29 6.47 -4.93
N ARG A 56 -12.62 6.42 -5.04
CA ARG A 56 -13.21 6.56 -6.38
C ARG A 56 -12.52 7.76 -7.02
N PRO A 57 -11.93 7.65 -8.22
CA PRO A 57 -11.73 8.84 -9.01
C PRO A 57 -13.14 9.40 -9.18
N GLY A 58 -13.41 10.51 -8.50
CA GLY A 58 -14.55 11.36 -8.74
C GLY A 58 -14.39 12.00 -10.13
N SER A 59 -14.45 11.16 -11.16
CA SER A 59 -14.99 11.45 -12.46
C SER A 59 -15.05 10.10 -13.17
N ALA A 60 -16.21 9.45 -13.11
CA ALA A 60 -16.65 8.75 -14.32
C ALA A 60 -16.96 9.85 -15.35
N ALA A 61 -15.92 10.57 -15.79
CA ALA A 61 -16.01 11.31 -17.03
C ALA A 61 -16.15 10.22 -18.08
N THR A 62 -17.36 10.06 -18.56
CA THR A 62 -17.66 9.24 -19.71
C THR A 62 -17.01 9.86 -20.94
N GLY A 63 -16.84 9.08 -22.01
CA GLY A 63 -16.33 9.63 -23.27
C GLY A 63 -17.13 10.85 -23.74
N ASP A 64 -18.43 10.86 -23.42
CA ASP A 64 -19.34 11.95 -23.73
C ASP A 64 -19.02 13.23 -22.94
N ASP A 65 -18.62 13.13 -21.66
CA ASP A 65 -18.19 14.30 -20.87
C ASP A 65 -16.93 14.96 -21.44
N VAL A 66 -16.06 14.17 -22.07
CA VAL A 66 -14.86 14.67 -22.77
C VAL A 66 -15.24 15.35 -24.08
N LEU A 67 -16.18 14.78 -24.83
CA LEU A 67 -16.69 15.37 -26.08
C LEU A 67 -17.44 16.68 -25.82
N ASP A 68 -18.31 16.73 -24.81
CA ASP A 68 -19.02 17.94 -24.39
C ASP A 68 -18.08 19.05 -23.92
N ALA A 69 -16.98 18.70 -23.25
CA ALA A 69 -15.94 19.67 -22.88
C ALA A 69 -15.21 20.23 -24.10
N LEU A 70 -14.95 19.38 -25.11
CA LEU A 70 -14.33 19.77 -26.38
C LEU A 70 -15.23 20.66 -27.22
N ASP A 71 -16.53 20.35 -27.29
CA ASP A 71 -17.49 21.13 -28.08
C ASP A 71 -17.75 22.50 -27.46
N ARG A 72 -17.89 22.59 -26.13
CA ARG A 72 -17.93 23.89 -25.43
C ARG A 72 -16.67 24.74 -25.66
N ALA A 73 -15.49 24.12 -25.76
CA ALA A 73 -14.25 24.82 -26.07
C ALA A 73 -14.17 25.32 -27.53
N ARG A 74 -14.88 24.67 -28.46
CA ARG A 74 -14.99 25.07 -29.86
C ARG A 74 -16.02 26.19 -30.05
N GLU A 75 -17.16 26.10 -29.38
CA GLU A 75 -18.22 27.10 -29.39
C GLU A 75 -17.78 28.42 -28.75
N GLY A 76 -16.91 28.35 -27.74
CA GLY A 76 -16.32 29.52 -27.08
C GLY A 76 -15.24 30.26 -27.89
N ARG A 77 -14.90 29.81 -29.11
CA ARG A 77 -13.99 30.55 -30.00
C ARG A 77 -14.83 31.40 -30.97
N PRO A 78 -15.06 32.71 -30.71
CA PRO A 78 -15.50 33.60 -31.75
C PRO A 78 -14.43 33.60 -32.85
N GLY A 79 -14.90 33.58 -34.10
CA GLY A 79 -14.14 33.28 -35.30
C GLY A 79 -12.72 33.84 -35.31
N GLY A 80 -11.79 32.98 -35.71
CA GLY A 80 -10.53 33.47 -36.24
C GLY A 80 -10.79 34.31 -37.49
N ALA A 81 -10.14 35.46 -37.55
CA ALA A 81 -9.48 36.01 -38.74
C ALA A 81 -8.96 37.42 -38.41
N PRO A 82 -8.02 37.99 -39.18
CA PRO A 82 -7.02 37.38 -40.07
C PRO A 82 -5.58 37.43 -39.51
#